data_AF-A0A1Q8R1V6-F1
#
_entry.id   AF-A0A1Q8R1V6-F1
#
_cell.length_a   1.000
_cell.length_b   1.000
_cell.length_c   1.000
_cell.angle_alpha   90.00
_cell.angle_beta   90.00
_cell.angle_gamma   90.00
#
_symmetry.space_group_name_H-M   'P 1'
#
loop_
_entity.id
_entity.type
_entity.pdbx_description
1 polymer ?
#
loop_
_entity_poly.entity_id
_entity_poly.type
_entity_poly.pdbx_seq_one_letter_code
_entity_poly.pdbx_strand_id
1 'polypeptide(L)'
;MTVAIDKSKCIGCGACVVECPVEALDLVDGLVVVDPAKCIDCGKCVKVCPTDTLSLPDKPASRSENRDPGAGSKFDLKEPLPESVKDYAQGNEKKTIRSQVTPVAGGDVWSGVWVIIEYSNGKVAPVSWELLGEGRKLADAIGCELCGVVTGHQVDAVIPEAFAYGAEKIYVIDHPVLKDYRTEPYAEAITGLVKKYQPEIILMGATSMGRDVFPAVATKVQTGLTADCTVLGIDPETKLLQQTRPAFGGNIMATILCRTRRPQMSTVRPRVMAMPERVEGRQGELIHEEFGFNESDFRTKILEFIPSDAKSAFLDKAEIIVAVGLGIGAKRNIALAEELADVLGATLAGSRGAVEAGWLNHDQQVGQSGVTVRPKVYIAIGISGAIQHLVGMETSDFIIAINNDPEASILRVANYGIVGDLFQIVPAMTAEFKKRLQHGVAN
;
A
#
# COMPACT_ATOMS: atom_id res chain seq x y z
N MET A 1 -15.45 33.41 -26.79
CA MET A 1 -16.89 33.27 -26.51
C MET A 1 -17.00 33.16 -25.02
N THR A 2 -18.01 33.77 -24.43
CA THR A 2 -18.03 34.04 -22.99
C THR A 2 -19.35 33.53 -22.44
N VAL A 3 -19.33 32.97 -21.23
CA VAL A 3 -20.53 32.60 -20.49
C VAL A 3 -21.48 33.81 -20.44
N ALA A 4 -22.71 33.64 -20.91
CA ALA A 4 -23.72 34.68 -20.87
C ALA A 4 -24.37 34.72 -19.48
N ILE A 5 -24.58 35.92 -18.94
CA ILE A 5 -25.17 36.14 -17.62
C ILE A 5 -26.48 36.91 -17.77
N ASP A 6 -27.59 36.34 -17.31
CA ASP A 6 -28.85 37.06 -17.16
C ASP A 6 -28.86 37.87 -15.85
N LYS A 7 -28.45 39.15 -15.93
CA LYS A 7 -28.36 40.04 -14.76
C LYS A 7 -29.67 40.18 -13.97
N SER A 8 -30.84 39.85 -14.56
CA SER A 8 -32.13 39.94 -13.89
C SER A 8 -32.42 38.79 -12.92
N LYS A 9 -31.76 37.64 -13.10
CA LYS A 9 -31.95 36.41 -12.29
C LYS A 9 -30.81 36.14 -11.32
N CYS A 10 -29.74 36.92 -11.41
CA CYS A 10 -28.57 36.79 -10.55
C CYS A 10 -28.90 37.23 -9.11
N ILE A 11 -28.80 36.31 -8.16
CA ILE A 11 -28.99 36.59 -6.73
C ILE A 11 -27.69 36.92 -5.98
N GLY A 12 -26.55 37.00 -6.67
CA GLY A 12 -25.28 37.41 -6.08
C GLY A 12 -24.67 36.41 -5.08
N CYS A 13 -25.09 35.14 -5.09
CA CYS A 13 -24.67 34.13 -4.10
C CYS A 13 -23.18 33.74 -4.14
N GLY A 14 -22.47 34.03 -5.24
CA GLY A 14 -21.03 33.78 -5.40
C GLY A 14 -20.57 32.33 -5.51
N ALA A 15 -21.47 31.35 -5.53
CA ALA A 15 -21.11 29.94 -5.70
C ALA A 15 -20.33 29.66 -7.00
N CYS A 16 -20.61 30.40 -8.07
CA CYS A 16 -19.91 30.29 -9.35
C CYS A 16 -18.48 30.84 -9.33
N VAL A 17 -18.16 31.78 -8.43
CA VAL A 17 -16.80 32.35 -8.28
C VAL A 17 -15.87 31.31 -7.66
N VAL A 18 -16.32 30.62 -6.61
CA VAL A 18 -15.55 29.58 -5.90
C VAL A 18 -15.24 28.38 -6.80
N GLU A 19 -16.17 28.00 -7.66
CA GLU A 19 -16.03 26.84 -8.55
C GLU A 19 -15.27 27.14 -9.85
N CYS A 20 -14.85 28.38 -10.06
CA CYS A 20 -14.09 28.76 -11.25
C CYS A 20 -12.62 28.32 -11.11
N PRO A 21 -12.14 27.34 -11.90
CA PRO A 21 -10.76 26.85 -11.78
C PRO A 21 -9.70 27.85 -12.27
N VAL A 22 -10.14 28.91 -12.94
CA VAL A 22 -9.30 29.93 -13.59
C VAL A 22 -9.58 31.35 -13.10
N GLU A 23 -10.40 31.49 -12.05
CA GLU A 23 -10.75 32.78 -11.43
C GLU A 23 -11.22 33.84 -12.45
N ALA A 24 -12.01 33.39 -13.44
CA ALA A 24 -12.56 34.25 -14.49
C ALA A 24 -13.88 34.92 -14.10
N LEU A 25 -14.41 34.66 -12.90
CA LEU A 25 -15.69 35.15 -12.40
C LEU A 25 -15.45 35.97 -11.15
N ASP A 26 -16.06 37.15 -11.08
CA ASP A 26 -15.97 38.03 -9.91
C ASP A 26 -17.35 38.59 -9.55
N LEU A 27 -17.50 39.12 -8.32
CA LEU A 27 -18.69 39.80 -7.85
C LEU A 27 -18.45 41.31 -7.79
N VAL A 28 -19.09 42.04 -8.69
CA VAL A 28 -19.08 43.50 -8.71
C VAL A 28 -20.51 43.98 -8.51
N ASP A 29 -20.73 44.82 -7.50
CA ASP A 29 -22.04 45.37 -7.14
C ASP A 29 -23.14 44.31 -6.90
N GLY A 30 -22.77 43.18 -6.29
CA GLY A 30 -23.70 42.08 -5.99
C GLY A 30 -24.13 41.25 -7.21
N LEU A 31 -23.56 41.53 -8.39
CA LEU A 31 -23.80 40.77 -9.61
C LEU A 31 -22.52 40.07 -10.07
N VAL A 32 -22.67 38.88 -10.64
CA VAL A 32 -21.56 38.14 -11.21
C VAL A 32 -21.14 38.79 -12.52
N VAL A 33 -19.83 38.98 -12.69
CA VAL A 33 -19.20 39.49 -13.92
C VAL A 33 -18.16 38.48 -14.39
N VAL A 34 -18.11 38.19 -15.70
CA VAL A 34 -17.11 37.30 -16.29
C VAL A 34 -16.02 38.14 -16.96
N ASP A 35 -14.75 37.82 -16.69
CA ASP A 35 -13.61 38.28 -17.45
C ASP A 35 -13.44 37.40 -18.71
N PRO A 36 -13.74 37.93 -19.92
CA PRO A 36 -13.65 37.17 -21.17
C PRO A 36 -12.21 36.76 -21.53
N ALA A 37 -11.18 37.39 -20.96
CA ALA A 37 -9.79 37.04 -21.25
C ALA A 37 -9.32 35.78 -20.50
N LYS A 38 -9.93 35.47 -19.36
CA LYS A 38 -9.57 34.32 -18.50
C LYS A 38 -10.50 33.13 -18.65
N CYS A 39 -11.70 33.32 -19.21
CA CYS A 39 -12.70 32.26 -19.32
C CYS A 39 -12.27 31.16 -20.32
N ILE A 40 -12.34 29.90 -19.89
CA ILE A 40 -12.00 28.71 -20.69
C ILE A 40 -13.23 27.89 -21.14
N ASP A 41 -14.44 28.43 -20.98
CA ASP A 41 -15.71 27.80 -21.40
C ASP A 41 -15.95 26.38 -20.83
N CYS A 42 -15.49 26.11 -19.60
CA CYS A 42 -15.59 24.78 -18.98
C CYS A 42 -17.00 24.40 -18.47
N GLY A 43 -17.92 25.36 -18.35
CA GLY A 43 -19.33 25.13 -17.97
C GLY A 43 -19.59 24.75 -16.51
N LYS A 44 -18.57 24.72 -15.64
CA LYS A 44 -18.75 24.43 -14.21
C LYS A 44 -19.67 25.43 -13.50
N CYS A 45 -19.54 26.72 -13.85
CA CYS A 45 -20.34 27.79 -13.30
C CYS A 45 -21.84 27.67 -13.61
N VAL A 46 -22.21 27.07 -14.75
CA VAL A 46 -23.60 26.80 -15.13
C VAL A 46 -24.22 25.75 -14.23
N LYS A 47 -23.50 24.65 -13.94
CA LYS A 47 -24.00 23.54 -13.12
C LYS A 47 -24.24 23.91 -11.65
N VAL A 48 -23.52 24.90 -11.15
CA VAL A 48 -23.53 25.31 -9.74
C VAL A 48 -24.49 26.47 -9.49
N CYS A 49 -25.01 27.11 -10.54
CA CYS A 49 -25.91 28.24 -10.40
C CYS A 49 -27.30 27.78 -9.92
N PRO A 50 -27.77 28.20 -8.72
CA PRO A 50 -29.07 27.76 -8.21
C PRO A 50 -30.26 28.41 -8.94
N THR A 51 -30.02 29.47 -9.71
CA THR A 51 -31.06 30.22 -10.44
C THR A 51 -30.89 30.11 -11.96
N ASP A 52 -30.04 29.20 -12.44
CA ASP A 52 -29.76 28.97 -13.87
C ASP A 52 -29.49 30.26 -14.67
N THR A 53 -28.85 31.23 -14.02
CA THR A 53 -28.59 32.56 -14.59
C THR A 53 -27.49 32.55 -15.66
N LEU A 54 -26.61 31.56 -15.61
CA LEU A 54 -25.45 31.44 -16.47
C LEU A 54 -25.76 30.44 -17.60
N SER A 55 -25.55 30.83 -18.85
CA SER A 55 -25.71 29.95 -20.00
C SER A 55 -24.47 29.95 -20.90
N LEU A 56 -24.19 28.79 -21.50
CA LEU A 56 -23.18 28.67 -22.54
C LEU A 56 -23.86 28.82 -23.91
N PRO A 57 -23.34 29.64 -24.84
CA PRO A 57 -23.85 29.66 -26.19
C PRO A 57 -23.60 28.31 -26.89
N ASP A 58 -24.63 27.78 -27.55
CA ASP A 58 -24.61 26.47 -28.21
C ASP A 58 -23.50 26.37 -29.27
N LYS A 59 -22.67 25.32 -29.17
CA LYS A 59 -21.80 24.90 -30.28
C LYS A 59 -22.67 24.24 -31.37
N PRO A 60 -22.39 24.46 -32.67
CA PRO A 60 -23.09 23.75 -33.73
C PRO A 60 -22.91 22.22 -33.56
N ALA A 61 -24.03 21.52 -33.64
CA ALA A 61 -24.19 20.11 -33.30
C ALA A 61 -23.16 19.19 -33.97
N SER A 62 -22.40 18.45 -33.17
CA SER A 62 -21.66 17.28 -33.62
C SER A 62 -22.37 16.02 -33.10
N ARG A 63 -22.88 15.23 -34.06
CA ARG A 63 -23.39 13.84 -34.02
C ARG A 63 -24.05 13.38 -32.71
N SER A 64 -25.38 13.33 -32.77
CA SER A 64 -26.30 12.63 -31.85
C SER A 64 -25.84 11.20 -31.51
N GLU A 65 -25.64 10.94 -30.23
CA GLU A 65 -25.72 9.59 -29.66
C GLU A 65 -27.17 9.12 -29.75
N ASN A 66 -27.47 8.25 -30.73
CA ASN A 66 -28.66 7.41 -30.69
C ASN A 66 -28.50 6.43 -29.52
N ARG A 67 -29.15 6.70 -28.39
CA ARG A 67 -29.36 5.70 -27.33
C ARG A 67 -30.64 4.93 -27.64
N ASP A 68 -30.44 3.70 -28.07
CA ASP A 68 -31.48 2.68 -28.21
C ASP A 68 -31.95 2.25 -26.79
N PRO A 69 -33.22 2.37 -26.40
CA PRO A 69 -33.66 2.10 -25.02
C PRO A 69 -33.81 0.60 -24.66
N GLY A 70 -33.20 -0.31 -25.44
CA GLY A 70 -33.49 -1.75 -25.42
C GLY A 70 -32.32 -2.69 -25.08
N ALA A 71 -31.25 -2.22 -24.43
CA ALA A 71 -30.07 -3.05 -24.12
C ALA A 71 -29.72 -3.06 -22.62
N GLY A 72 -30.67 -3.43 -21.77
CA GLY A 72 -30.37 -3.96 -20.45
C GLY A 72 -30.10 -5.47 -20.58
N SER A 73 -28.85 -5.88 -20.76
CA SER A 73 -28.50 -7.30 -20.76
C SER A 73 -28.44 -7.83 -19.32
N LYS A 74 -29.35 -8.75 -19.04
CA LYS A 74 -29.34 -9.65 -17.88
C LYS A 74 -27.99 -10.39 -17.82
N PHE A 75 -27.28 -10.27 -16.71
CA PHE A 75 -26.15 -11.15 -16.39
C PHE A 75 -26.67 -12.25 -15.45
N ASP A 76 -26.65 -13.50 -15.91
CA ASP A 76 -27.18 -14.67 -15.20
C ASP A 76 -26.07 -15.30 -14.36
N LEU A 77 -26.28 -15.41 -13.03
CA LEU A 77 -25.29 -15.83 -12.02
C LEU A 77 -25.02 -17.35 -11.97
N LYS A 78 -25.20 -18.08 -13.08
CA LYS A 78 -25.20 -19.55 -13.10
C LYS A 78 -24.21 -20.21 -14.08
N GLU A 79 -23.30 -19.47 -14.69
CA GLU A 79 -22.23 -20.07 -15.52
C GLU A 79 -20.86 -20.05 -14.79
N PRO A 80 -20.05 -21.13 -14.93
CA PRO A 80 -18.79 -21.25 -14.21
C PRO A 80 -17.70 -20.35 -14.82
N LEU A 81 -16.83 -19.83 -13.95
CA LEU A 81 -15.69 -18.97 -14.30
C LEU A 81 -14.70 -19.70 -15.22
N PRO A 82 -14.15 -19.07 -16.29
CA PRO A 82 -13.15 -19.70 -17.13
C PRO A 82 -11.79 -19.83 -16.40
N GLU A 83 -11.24 -21.04 -16.43
CA GLU A 83 -9.84 -21.32 -16.08
C GLU A 83 -8.89 -20.72 -17.14
N SER A 84 -8.28 -19.57 -16.88
CA SER A 84 -6.88 -19.28 -17.25
C SER A 84 -6.47 -17.84 -16.90
N VAL A 85 -5.86 -17.67 -15.72
CA VAL A 85 -5.08 -16.47 -15.33
C VAL A 85 -3.76 -16.37 -16.13
N LYS A 86 -3.64 -17.06 -17.27
CA LYS A 86 -2.43 -17.08 -18.12
C LYS A 86 -2.62 -16.46 -19.51
N ASP A 87 -3.85 -16.26 -19.98
CA ASP A 87 -4.11 -15.70 -21.33
C ASP A 87 -4.34 -14.18 -21.36
N TYR A 88 -4.54 -13.55 -20.19
CA TYR A 88 -4.73 -12.09 -20.11
C TYR A 88 -3.48 -11.27 -20.44
N ALA A 89 -2.32 -11.91 -20.58
CA ALA A 89 -1.06 -11.26 -20.98
C ALA A 89 -0.75 -11.36 -22.50
N GLN A 90 -1.47 -12.17 -23.28
CA GLN A 90 -1.09 -12.47 -24.68
C GLN A 90 -2.09 -12.02 -25.75
N GLY A 91 -3.26 -11.50 -25.37
CA GLY A 91 -4.40 -11.34 -26.29
C GLY A 91 -4.94 -9.93 -26.53
N ASN A 92 -4.15 -8.86 -26.38
CA ASN A 92 -4.68 -7.49 -26.59
C ASN A 92 -3.89 -6.64 -27.60
N GLU A 93 -3.41 -7.30 -28.66
CA GLU A 93 -3.14 -6.59 -29.91
C GLU A 93 -4.47 -6.12 -30.53
N LYS A 94 -4.64 -4.79 -30.64
CA LYS A 94 -5.68 -4.08 -31.41
C LYS A 94 -7.03 -3.85 -30.73
N LYS A 95 -7.09 -2.86 -29.82
CA LYS A 95 -8.04 -1.72 -29.88
C LYS A 95 -7.87 -0.76 -28.69
N THR A 96 -6.65 -0.31 -28.42
CA THR A 96 -6.47 0.95 -27.69
C THR A 96 -6.59 2.09 -28.69
N ILE A 97 -7.60 2.93 -28.48
CA ILE A 97 -7.73 4.25 -29.11
C ILE A 97 -6.37 4.93 -28.90
N ARG A 98 -5.59 5.06 -29.97
CA ARG A 98 -4.34 5.82 -30.02
C ARG A 98 -4.68 7.26 -29.66
N SER A 99 -4.67 7.58 -28.36
CA SER A 99 -4.47 8.96 -27.93
C SER A 99 -3.07 9.33 -28.40
N GLN A 100 -3.06 10.17 -29.42
CA GLN A 100 -1.89 10.89 -29.89
C GLN A 100 -1.34 11.73 -28.73
N VAL A 101 -0.53 11.10 -27.90
CA VAL A 101 0.43 11.78 -27.05
C VAL A 101 1.72 11.04 -27.33
N THR A 102 2.49 11.60 -28.26
CA THR A 102 3.91 11.28 -28.42
C THR A 102 4.49 11.24 -27.01
N PRO A 103 5.13 10.15 -26.57
CA PRO A 103 5.90 10.21 -25.35
C PRO A 103 6.90 11.32 -25.59
N VAL A 104 6.73 12.45 -24.89
CA VAL A 104 7.81 13.40 -24.80
C VAL A 104 8.85 12.61 -24.04
N ALA A 105 9.81 12.06 -24.79
CA ALA A 105 11.14 11.80 -24.30
C ALA A 105 11.61 13.14 -23.72
N GLY A 106 11.22 13.39 -22.48
CA GLY A 106 11.69 14.50 -21.68
C GLY A 106 13.16 14.26 -21.52
N GLY A 107 13.94 15.21 -22.00
CA GLY A 107 15.36 15.07 -22.26
C GLY A 107 16.15 14.51 -21.09
N ASP A 108 17.20 13.79 -21.47
CA ASP A 108 18.48 13.62 -20.79
C ASP A 108 18.51 13.75 -19.25
N VAL A 109 19.05 12.71 -18.60
CA VAL A 109 19.60 12.64 -17.22
C VAL A 109 18.73 11.97 -16.12
N TRP A 110 17.45 11.62 -16.32
CA TRP A 110 16.71 10.86 -15.28
C TRP A 110 17.03 9.36 -15.35
N SER A 111 17.87 8.86 -14.44
CA SER A 111 18.29 7.46 -14.44
C SER A 111 18.45 6.91 -13.03
N GLY A 112 18.12 5.63 -12.86
CA GLY A 112 18.27 4.91 -11.60
C GLY A 112 16.95 4.56 -10.92
N VAL A 113 16.94 3.36 -10.32
CA VAL A 113 15.84 2.89 -9.45
C VAL A 113 16.27 3.10 -8.02
N TRP A 114 15.51 3.89 -7.28
CA TRP A 114 15.77 4.18 -5.88
C TRP A 114 14.84 3.39 -4.97
N VAL A 115 15.40 2.76 -3.95
CA VAL A 115 14.65 2.11 -2.87
C VAL A 115 14.95 2.84 -1.58
N ILE A 116 13.91 3.38 -0.95
CA ILE A 116 14.03 4.01 0.37
C ILE A 116 14.06 2.92 1.42
N ILE A 117 15.16 2.86 2.15
CA ILE A 117 15.38 1.93 3.24
C ILE A 117 14.81 2.56 4.52
N GLU A 118 13.76 1.95 5.04
CA GLU A 118 13.09 2.42 6.25
C GLU A 118 13.91 2.00 7.47
N TYR A 119 14.55 2.98 8.08
CA TYR A 119 15.32 2.80 9.31
C TYR A 119 14.59 3.47 10.49
N SER A 120 14.33 2.68 11.53
CA SER A 120 13.70 3.17 12.75
C SER A 120 14.35 2.52 13.96
N ASN A 121 14.87 3.32 14.90
CA ASN A 121 15.41 2.87 16.18
C ASN A 121 16.44 1.73 16.09
N GLY A 122 17.39 1.79 15.15
CA GLY A 122 18.41 0.74 15.01
C GLY A 122 17.96 -0.50 14.24
N LYS A 123 16.73 -0.53 13.72
CA LYS A 123 16.19 -1.65 12.95
C LYS A 123 15.70 -1.19 11.58
N VAL A 124 15.99 -2.02 10.58
CA VAL A 124 15.46 -1.84 9.22
C VAL A 124 14.15 -2.60 9.09
N ALA A 125 13.18 -2.00 8.41
CA ALA A 125 11.95 -2.71 8.08
C ALA A 125 12.24 -3.78 7.01
N PRO A 126 11.81 -5.05 7.20
CA PRO A 126 12.09 -6.13 6.24
C PRO A 126 11.62 -5.85 4.81
N VAL A 127 10.58 -5.03 4.65
CA VAL A 127 10.07 -4.58 3.34
C VAL A 127 11.12 -3.86 2.50
N SER A 128 12.10 -3.20 3.12
CA SER A 128 13.18 -2.54 2.38
C SER A 128 14.07 -3.55 1.66
N TRP A 129 14.30 -4.73 2.25
CA TRP A 129 15.06 -5.82 1.63
C TRP A 129 14.29 -6.49 0.50
N GLU A 130 12.99 -6.74 0.71
CA GLU A 130 12.09 -7.24 -0.34
C GLU A 130 12.06 -6.30 -1.56
N LEU A 131 12.05 -4.99 -1.31
CA LEU A 131 12.07 -3.96 -2.34
C LEU A 131 13.40 -3.85 -3.08
N LEU A 132 14.54 -4.11 -2.44
CA LEU A 132 15.82 -4.18 -3.15
C LEU A 132 15.83 -5.36 -4.14
N GLY A 133 15.26 -6.50 -3.76
CA GLY A 133 15.14 -7.67 -4.63
C GLY A 133 14.29 -7.39 -5.87
N GLU A 134 13.12 -6.78 -5.69
CA GLU A 134 12.26 -6.41 -6.82
C GLU A 134 12.83 -5.22 -7.61
N GLY A 135 13.42 -4.24 -6.92
CA GLY A 135 14.12 -3.12 -7.51
C GLY A 135 15.24 -3.55 -8.44
N ARG A 136 15.97 -4.62 -8.11
CA ARG A 136 17.00 -5.21 -8.98
C ARG A 136 16.42 -5.71 -10.30
N LYS A 137 15.32 -6.47 -10.25
CA LYS A 137 14.65 -6.97 -11.47
C LYS A 137 14.17 -5.80 -12.34
N LEU A 138 13.67 -4.75 -11.71
CA LEU A 138 13.23 -3.54 -12.42
C LEU A 138 14.43 -2.79 -13.04
N ALA A 139 15.52 -2.68 -12.30
CA ALA A 139 16.76 -2.04 -12.76
C ALA A 139 17.37 -2.82 -13.95
N ASP A 140 17.39 -4.15 -13.90
CA ASP A 140 17.84 -5.02 -14.99
C ASP A 140 16.99 -4.88 -16.26
N ALA A 141 15.67 -4.76 -16.10
CA ALA A 141 14.76 -4.60 -17.24
C ALA A 141 14.88 -3.23 -17.92
N ILE A 142 15.20 -2.16 -17.19
CA ILE A 142 15.45 -0.82 -17.76
C ILE A 142 16.89 -0.67 -18.29
N GLY A 143 17.83 -1.39 -17.67
CA GLY A 143 19.27 -1.27 -17.87
C GLY A 143 19.89 -0.12 -17.06
N CYS A 144 19.44 0.10 -15.82
CA CYS A 144 19.92 1.16 -14.94
C CYS A 144 20.45 0.61 -13.60
N GLU A 145 21.10 1.47 -12.82
CA GLU A 145 21.69 1.11 -11.53
C GLU A 145 20.61 1.09 -10.42
N LEU A 146 20.76 0.15 -9.47
CA LEU A 146 19.92 0.09 -8.27
C LEU A 146 20.57 0.91 -7.15
N CYS A 147 19.87 1.96 -6.69
CA CYS A 147 20.31 2.79 -5.59
C CYS A 147 19.45 2.55 -4.33
N GLY A 148 20.09 2.45 -3.17
CA GLY A 148 19.44 2.54 -1.87
C GLY A 148 19.52 3.96 -1.32
N VAL A 149 18.47 4.43 -0.65
CA VAL A 149 18.49 5.69 0.09
C VAL A 149 18.22 5.39 1.56
N VAL A 150 19.16 5.73 2.44
CA VAL A 150 19.06 5.56 3.88
C VAL A 150 19.04 6.94 4.54
N THR A 151 18.01 7.21 5.32
CA THR A 151 17.86 8.45 6.09
C THR A 151 17.72 8.11 7.58
N GLY A 152 18.58 8.65 8.43
CA GLY A 152 18.52 8.41 9.86
C GLY A 152 19.66 9.07 10.64
N HIS A 153 19.97 8.50 11.80
CA HIS A 153 21.13 8.87 12.60
C HIS A 153 21.93 7.62 12.97
N GLN A 154 23.25 7.66 12.80
CA GLN A 154 24.17 6.53 13.04
C GLN A 154 23.77 5.27 12.24
N VAL A 155 23.63 5.42 10.93
CA VAL A 155 23.13 4.34 10.04
C VAL A 155 24.23 3.46 9.44
N ASP A 156 25.49 3.67 9.84
CA ASP A 156 26.65 2.99 9.26
C ASP A 156 26.58 1.46 9.33
N ALA A 157 25.93 0.91 10.37
CA ALA A 157 25.77 -0.53 10.55
C ALA A 157 24.90 -1.20 9.48
N VAL A 158 24.01 -0.44 8.82
CA VAL A 158 23.03 -0.96 7.84
C VAL A 158 23.60 -0.99 6.43
N ILE A 159 24.63 -0.19 6.16
CA ILE A 159 25.22 -0.03 4.83
C ILE A 159 25.73 -1.36 4.25
N PRO A 160 26.49 -2.20 4.99
CA PRO A 160 26.98 -3.47 4.46
C PRO A 160 25.84 -4.45 4.16
N GLU A 161 24.77 -4.42 4.96
CA GLU A 161 23.60 -5.27 4.78
C GLU A 161 22.83 -4.88 3.51
N ALA A 162 22.64 -3.59 3.27
CA ALA A 162 22.00 -3.08 2.05
C ALA A 162 22.78 -3.44 0.77
N PHE A 163 24.12 -3.42 0.81
CA PHE A 163 24.95 -3.91 -0.30
C PHE A 163 24.81 -5.43 -0.51
N ALA A 164 24.74 -6.21 0.57
CA ALA A 164 24.56 -7.66 0.49
C ALA A 164 23.22 -8.07 -0.16
N TYR A 165 22.20 -7.22 -0.05
CA TYR A 165 20.89 -7.40 -0.69
C TYR A 165 20.80 -6.82 -2.11
N GLY A 166 21.90 -6.27 -2.64
CA GLY A 166 22.05 -5.99 -4.07
C GLY A 166 21.95 -4.53 -4.49
N ALA A 167 21.96 -3.57 -3.57
CA ALA A 167 22.16 -2.17 -3.92
C ALA A 167 23.56 -1.97 -4.54
N GLU A 168 23.66 -1.19 -5.63
CA GLU A 168 24.93 -0.83 -6.27
C GLU A 168 25.45 0.52 -5.77
N LYS A 169 24.53 1.46 -5.49
CA LYS A 169 24.83 2.76 -4.87
C LYS A 169 23.98 2.96 -3.64
N ILE A 170 24.51 3.58 -2.60
CA ILE A 170 23.75 3.93 -1.41
C ILE A 170 23.95 5.41 -1.10
N TYR A 171 22.86 6.16 -1.08
CA TYR A 171 22.81 7.53 -0.59
C TYR A 171 22.48 7.51 0.90
N VAL A 172 23.37 8.08 1.71
CA VAL A 172 23.21 8.17 3.15
C VAL A 172 23.04 9.62 3.56
N ILE A 173 21.97 9.90 4.31
CA ILE A 173 21.82 11.13 5.07
C ILE A 173 21.85 10.75 6.55
N ASP A 174 22.96 11.08 7.21
CA ASP A 174 23.09 11.00 8.66
C ASP A 174 22.94 12.39 9.27
N HIS A 175 21.89 12.60 10.06
CA HIS A 175 21.73 13.84 10.82
C HIS A 175 21.01 13.59 12.15
N PRO A 176 21.43 14.22 13.27
CA PRO A 176 20.79 14.04 14.58
C PRO A 176 19.28 14.32 14.60
N VAL A 177 18.82 15.27 13.78
CA VAL A 177 17.40 15.64 13.59
C VAL A 177 16.56 14.48 13.05
N LEU A 178 17.18 13.54 12.32
CA LEU A 178 16.55 12.37 11.71
C LEU A 178 16.60 11.13 12.62
N LYS A 179 17.03 11.28 13.89
CA LYS A 179 17.04 10.17 14.85
C LYS A 179 15.63 9.58 15.04
N ASP A 180 14.65 10.47 15.20
CA ASP A 180 13.26 10.09 15.37
C ASP A 180 12.45 10.45 14.12
N TYR A 181 11.54 9.56 13.74
CA TYR A 181 10.72 9.75 12.54
C TYR A 181 9.82 10.97 12.67
N ARG A 182 9.97 11.91 11.73
CA ARG A 182 9.10 13.07 11.53
C ARG A 182 8.90 13.30 10.05
N THR A 183 7.66 13.55 9.66
CA THR A 183 7.26 13.66 8.25
C THR A 183 7.99 14.80 7.53
N GLU A 184 8.11 15.98 8.15
CA GLU A 184 8.72 17.17 7.54
C GLU A 184 10.23 17.00 7.25
N PRO A 185 11.11 16.68 8.24
CA PRO A 185 12.53 16.46 7.98
C PRO A 185 12.81 15.37 6.95
N TYR A 186 12.12 14.23 7.06
CA TYR A 186 12.31 13.12 6.13
C TYR A 186 11.87 13.49 4.71
N ALA A 187 10.72 14.18 4.57
CA ALA A 187 10.27 14.62 3.25
C ALA A 187 11.22 15.63 2.62
N GLU A 188 11.83 16.53 3.40
CA GLU A 188 12.83 17.49 2.90
C GLU A 188 14.13 16.81 2.50
N ALA A 189 14.63 15.89 3.31
CA ALA A 189 15.80 15.08 3.01
C ALA A 189 15.65 14.34 1.67
N ILE A 190 14.55 13.60 1.52
CA ILE A 190 14.25 12.83 0.30
C ILE A 190 14.05 13.77 -0.89
N THR A 191 13.29 14.86 -0.72
CA THR A 191 13.06 15.83 -1.81
C THR A 191 14.37 16.49 -2.28
N GLY A 192 15.28 16.78 -1.36
CA GLY A 192 16.60 17.34 -1.66
C GLY A 192 17.43 16.40 -2.54
N LEU A 193 17.49 15.11 -2.18
CA LEU A 193 18.18 14.09 -2.98
C LEU A 193 17.55 13.92 -4.36
N VAL A 194 16.22 13.84 -4.43
CA VAL A 194 15.50 13.66 -5.69
C VAL A 194 15.75 14.83 -6.65
N LYS A 195 15.83 16.07 -6.13
CA LYS A 195 16.14 17.25 -6.95
C LYS A 195 17.60 17.26 -7.44
N LYS A 196 18.54 16.74 -6.65
CA LYS A 196 19.97 16.72 -6.99
C LYS A 196 20.33 15.62 -8.00
N TYR A 197 19.80 14.41 -7.80
CA TYR A 197 20.19 13.23 -8.55
C TYR A 197 19.15 12.73 -9.56
N GLN A 198 17.92 13.25 -9.52
CA GLN A 198 16.89 13.02 -10.54
C GLN A 198 16.64 11.52 -10.89
N PRO A 199 16.24 10.67 -9.93
CA PRO A 199 15.99 9.25 -10.18
C PRO A 199 14.76 9.00 -11.06
N GLU A 200 14.76 7.93 -11.84
CA GLU A 200 13.60 7.60 -12.69
C GLU A 200 12.44 7.00 -11.89
N ILE A 201 12.75 6.08 -10.98
CA ILE A 201 11.78 5.34 -10.16
C ILE A 201 12.17 5.45 -8.68
N ILE A 202 11.19 5.65 -7.80
CA ILE A 202 11.40 5.59 -6.35
C ILE A 202 10.36 4.66 -5.73
N LEU A 203 10.84 3.70 -4.95
CA LEU A 203 10.05 2.70 -4.24
C LEU A 203 10.22 2.85 -2.73
N MET A 204 9.13 2.69 -2.00
CA MET A 204 9.12 2.66 -0.53
C MET A 204 8.11 1.62 -0.02
N GLY A 205 8.27 1.12 1.20
CA GLY A 205 7.31 0.22 1.80
C GLY A 205 5.99 0.93 2.12
N ALA A 206 4.85 0.23 2.00
CA ALA A 206 3.55 0.74 2.41
C ALA A 206 3.33 0.59 3.94
N THR A 207 4.34 0.92 4.73
CA THR A 207 4.28 0.95 6.20
C THR A 207 3.62 2.24 6.69
N SER A 208 3.41 2.38 8.00
CA SER A 208 2.95 3.66 8.59
C SER A 208 3.86 4.82 8.24
N MET A 209 5.18 4.59 8.13
CA MET A 209 6.17 5.58 7.73
C MET A 209 6.03 5.93 6.25
N GLY A 210 6.08 4.92 5.37
CA GLY A 210 6.05 5.16 3.93
C GLY A 210 4.71 5.69 3.43
N ARG A 211 3.59 5.32 4.05
CA ARG A 211 2.28 5.88 3.70
C ARG A 211 2.10 7.34 4.13
N ASP A 212 2.96 7.84 5.02
CA ASP A 212 2.91 9.21 5.54
C ASP A 212 3.90 10.13 4.80
N VAL A 213 5.19 9.76 4.73
CA VAL A 213 6.22 10.62 4.11
C VAL A 213 6.08 10.70 2.59
N PHE A 214 5.72 9.59 1.94
CA PHE A 214 5.85 9.48 0.49
C PHE A 214 4.82 10.32 -0.29
N PRO A 215 3.54 10.46 0.17
CA PRO A 215 2.62 11.45 -0.38
C PRO A 215 3.10 12.90 -0.22
N ALA A 216 3.76 13.23 0.89
CA ALA A 216 4.32 14.56 1.11
C ALA A 216 5.46 14.85 0.11
N VAL A 217 6.35 13.88 -0.13
CA VAL A 217 7.40 13.96 -1.16
C VAL A 217 6.80 14.10 -2.55
N ALA A 218 5.81 13.27 -2.91
CA ALA A 218 5.16 13.30 -4.21
C ALA A 218 4.53 14.67 -4.52
N THR A 219 3.93 15.31 -3.51
CA THR A 219 3.35 16.65 -3.62
C THR A 219 4.41 17.74 -3.79
N LYS A 220 5.52 17.67 -3.02
CA LYS A 220 6.65 18.61 -3.13
C LYS A 220 7.37 18.52 -4.49
N VAL A 221 7.44 17.32 -5.07
CA VAL A 221 8.07 17.06 -6.38
C VAL A 221 7.07 17.17 -7.54
N GLN A 222 5.77 17.29 -7.26
CA GLN A 222 4.68 17.37 -8.26
C GLN A 222 4.63 16.17 -9.21
N THR A 223 4.77 14.96 -8.67
CA THR A 223 4.73 13.71 -9.43
C THR A 223 3.60 12.78 -9.00
N GLY A 224 3.37 11.70 -9.76
CA GLY A 224 2.38 10.68 -9.45
C GLY A 224 2.90 9.66 -8.44
N LEU A 225 2.03 9.30 -7.48
CA LEU A 225 2.28 8.24 -6.50
C LEU A 225 1.18 7.18 -6.57
N THR A 226 1.57 5.93 -6.78
CA THR A 226 0.66 4.78 -6.61
C THR A 226 0.86 4.15 -5.24
N ALA A 227 -0.23 4.05 -4.49
CA ALA A 227 -0.18 3.50 -3.13
C ALA A 227 -0.44 1.99 -3.09
N ASP A 228 0.23 1.28 -2.18
CA ASP A 228 -0.04 -0.12 -1.80
C ASP A 228 -0.08 -1.09 -3.00
N CYS A 229 0.97 -1.02 -3.83
CA CYS A 229 1.14 -1.89 -4.98
C CYS A 229 1.49 -3.32 -4.56
N THR A 230 0.95 -4.29 -5.30
CA THR A 230 1.22 -5.71 -5.11
C THR A 230 2.03 -6.29 -6.26
N VAL A 231 1.93 -5.73 -7.47
CA VAL A 231 2.74 -6.18 -8.60
C VAL A 231 3.34 -4.96 -9.28
N LEU A 232 4.65 -5.03 -9.51
CA LEU A 232 5.40 -4.06 -10.29
C LEU A 232 5.90 -4.75 -11.55
N GLY A 233 5.85 -4.04 -12.67
CA GLY A 233 6.40 -4.50 -13.93
C GLY A 233 6.88 -3.32 -14.76
N ILE A 234 7.71 -3.60 -15.75
CA ILE A 234 8.11 -2.59 -16.74
C ILE A 234 7.54 -2.99 -18.08
N ASP A 235 6.95 -2.02 -18.75
CA ASP A 235 6.54 -2.17 -20.13
C ASP A 235 7.79 -2.20 -21.04
N PRO A 236 8.05 -3.29 -21.79
CA PRO A 236 9.23 -3.43 -22.63
C PRO A 236 9.36 -2.36 -23.71
N GLU A 237 8.24 -1.83 -24.21
CA GLU A 237 8.24 -0.84 -25.29
C GLU A 237 8.35 0.59 -24.76
N THR A 238 7.62 0.90 -23.69
CA THR A 238 7.54 2.27 -23.17
C THR A 238 8.52 2.56 -22.03
N LYS A 239 9.15 1.52 -21.45
CA LYS A 239 9.99 1.56 -20.24
C LYS A 239 9.29 2.20 -19.03
N LEU A 240 7.96 2.31 -19.05
CA LEU A 240 7.19 2.85 -17.93
C LEU A 240 6.93 1.79 -16.87
N LEU A 241 6.85 2.23 -15.61
CA LEU A 241 6.53 1.37 -14.49
C LEU A 241 5.03 1.08 -14.47
N GLN A 242 4.66 -0.17 -14.70
CA GLN A 242 3.32 -0.69 -14.50
C GLN A 242 3.11 -0.99 -13.01
N GLN A 243 2.28 -0.19 -12.36
CA GLN A 243 2.02 -0.28 -10.93
C GLN A 243 0.64 -0.88 -10.71
N THR A 244 0.57 -2.17 -10.40
CA THR A 244 -0.70 -2.85 -10.15
C THR A 244 -1.00 -2.86 -8.66
N ARG A 245 -2.19 -2.36 -8.31
CA ARG A 245 -2.69 -2.34 -6.94
C ARG A 245 -4.13 -2.83 -6.84
N PRO A 246 -4.52 -3.43 -5.71
CA PRO A 246 -5.92 -3.65 -5.39
C PRO A 246 -6.63 -2.32 -5.06
N ALA A 247 -7.83 -2.15 -5.59
CA ALA A 247 -8.77 -1.09 -5.30
C ALA A 247 -10.11 -1.70 -4.84
N PHE A 248 -10.98 -0.88 -4.23
CA PHE A 248 -12.31 -1.30 -3.77
C PHE A 248 -12.28 -2.55 -2.87
N GLY A 249 -11.44 -2.52 -1.83
CA GLY A 249 -11.33 -3.63 -0.87
C GLY A 249 -10.66 -4.90 -1.41
N GLY A 250 -10.05 -4.84 -2.60
CA GLY A 250 -9.39 -5.99 -3.23
C GLY A 250 -10.15 -6.58 -4.43
N ASN A 251 -11.38 -6.13 -4.68
CA ASN A 251 -12.22 -6.68 -5.75
C ASN A 251 -11.76 -6.28 -7.16
N ILE A 252 -11.00 -5.19 -7.29
CA ILE A 252 -10.53 -4.69 -8.57
C ILE A 252 -9.01 -4.56 -8.53
N MET A 253 -8.34 -5.14 -9.52
CA MET A 253 -6.92 -4.94 -9.75
C MET A 253 -6.76 -3.83 -10.80
N ALA A 254 -6.12 -2.72 -10.40
CA ALA A 254 -5.90 -1.57 -11.27
C ALA A 254 -4.40 -1.41 -11.54
N THR A 255 -4.03 -1.42 -12.82
CA THR A 255 -2.67 -1.08 -13.26
C THR A 255 -2.61 0.38 -13.64
N ILE A 256 -1.80 1.15 -12.91
CA ILE A 256 -1.66 2.60 -13.04
C ILE A 256 -0.27 2.89 -13.62
N LEU A 257 -0.21 3.89 -14.49
CA LEU A 257 0.98 4.29 -15.22
C LEU A 257 1.20 5.80 -15.09
N CYS A 258 2.40 6.21 -14.71
CA CYS A 258 2.78 7.63 -14.69
C CYS A 258 3.51 8.02 -15.99
N ARG A 259 2.76 8.50 -16.99
CA ARG A 259 3.28 8.72 -18.35
C ARG A 259 4.10 10.01 -18.50
N THR A 260 3.78 11.07 -17.75
CA THR A 260 4.24 12.43 -18.04
C THR A 260 5.12 13.05 -16.96
N ARG A 261 5.15 12.49 -15.74
CA ARG A 261 5.90 13.04 -14.61
C ARG A 261 6.99 12.08 -14.15
N ARG A 262 8.02 12.66 -13.54
CA ARG A 262 9.15 11.96 -12.91
C ARG A 262 9.43 12.61 -11.55
N PRO A 263 9.93 11.85 -10.57
CA PRO A 263 10.15 10.40 -10.56
C PRO A 263 8.83 9.60 -10.54
N GLN A 264 8.83 8.37 -11.04
CA GLN A 264 7.70 7.45 -10.88
C GLN A 264 7.72 6.88 -9.46
N MET A 265 6.72 7.19 -8.64
CA MET A 265 6.72 6.81 -7.22
C MET A 265 5.72 5.69 -6.93
N SER A 266 6.15 4.68 -6.17
CA SER A 266 5.29 3.59 -5.69
C SER A 266 5.53 3.29 -4.22
N THR A 267 4.45 3.15 -3.44
CA THR A 267 4.55 2.34 -2.21
C THR A 267 4.18 0.90 -2.50
N VAL A 268 4.91 -0.04 -1.93
CA VAL A 268 4.69 -1.49 -2.15
C VAL A 268 4.26 -2.14 -0.86
N ARG A 269 3.26 -3.00 -0.96
CA ARG A 269 2.75 -3.74 0.19
C ARG A 269 3.84 -4.64 0.78
N PRO A 270 4.10 -4.57 2.11
CA PRO A 270 5.02 -5.48 2.77
C PRO A 270 4.64 -6.95 2.55
N ARG A 271 5.63 -7.84 2.47
CA ARG A 271 5.48 -9.30 2.32
C ARG A 271 4.86 -9.76 1.00
N VAL A 272 4.79 -8.89 -0.01
CA VAL A 272 4.34 -9.31 -1.35
C VAL A 272 5.51 -9.69 -2.24
N MET A 273 6.64 -9.00 -2.09
CA MET A 273 7.84 -9.29 -2.87
C MET A 273 8.69 -10.32 -2.15
N ALA A 274 9.30 -11.22 -2.92
CA ALA A 274 10.18 -12.24 -2.36
C ALA A 274 11.46 -11.59 -1.83
N MET A 275 11.91 -12.01 -0.65
CA MET A 275 13.18 -11.59 -0.09
C MET A 275 14.33 -12.16 -0.96
N PRO A 276 15.25 -11.32 -1.46
CA PRO A 276 16.38 -11.80 -2.26
C PRO A 276 17.38 -12.58 -1.40
N GLU A 277 18.12 -13.49 -2.04
CA GLU A 277 19.23 -14.19 -1.38
C GLU A 277 20.33 -13.19 -1.01
N ARG A 278 20.80 -13.29 0.24
CA ARG A 278 21.87 -12.45 0.75
C ARG A 278 23.20 -12.92 0.15
N VAL A 279 23.86 -12.05 -0.61
CA VAL A 279 25.18 -12.33 -1.19
C VAL A 279 26.22 -11.49 -0.47
N GLU A 280 26.99 -12.12 0.41
CA GLU A 280 28.05 -11.44 1.15
C GLU A 280 29.21 -11.05 0.21
N GLY A 281 29.80 -9.86 0.43
CA GLY A 281 30.97 -9.38 -0.31
C GLY A 281 30.69 -8.48 -1.51
N ARG A 282 29.43 -8.13 -1.80
CA ARG A 282 29.13 -7.06 -2.76
C ARG A 282 29.59 -5.72 -2.21
N GLN A 283 30.39 -5.01 -2.99
CA GLN A 283 30.79 -3.63 -2.74
C GLN A 283 30.06 -2.72 -3.72
N GLY A 284 29.67 -1.55 -3.26
CA GLY A 284 29.04 -0.53 -4.08
C GLY A 284 29.52 0.87 -3.71
N GLU A 285 29.01 1.87 -4.41
CA GLU A 285 29.37 3.26 -4.18
C GLU A 285 28.56 3.83 -3.01
N LEU A 286 29.25 4.41 -2.03
CA LEU A 286 28.63 5.05 -0.88
C LEU A 286 28.74 6.57 -1.02
N ILE A 287 27.61 7.26 -1.01
CA ILE A 287 27.53 8.71 -1.15
C ILE A 287 26.91 9.26 0.13
N HIS A 288 27.73 9.89 0.97
CA HIS A 288 27.26 10.64 2.15
C HIS A 288 26.88 12.06 1.72
N GLU A 289 25.63 12.44 1.99
CA GLU A 289 25.13 13.79 1.76
C GLU A 289 24.81 14.44 3.10
N GLU A 290 25.53 15.52 3.40
CA GLU A 290 25.24 16.36 4.56
C GLU A 290 24.22 17.42 4.18
N PHE A 291 23.03 17.33 4.79
CA PHE A 291 22.01 18.38 4.73
C PHE A 291 22.05 19.18 6.03
N GLY A 292 22.17 20.50 5.92
CA GLY A 292 22.05 21.40 7.06
C GLY A 292 20.59 21.54 7.47
N PHE A 293 20.15 20.72 8.45
CA PHE A 293 18.81 20.86 9.04
C PHE A 293 18.88 21.77 10.26
N ASN A 294 18.03 22.81 10.31
CA ASN A 294 17.81 23.57 11.52
C ASN A 294 16.56 23.05 12.24
N GLU A 295 16.67 22.76 13.53
CA GLU A 295 15.52 22.31 14.34
C GLU A 295 14.39 23.34 14.42
N SER A 296 14.71 24.63 14.23
CA SER A 296 13.75 25.73 14.24
C SER A 296 12.74 25.68 13.10
N ASP A 297 13.07 24.98 12.02
CA ASP A 297 12.27 24.96 10.80
C ASP A 297 11.10 23.96 10.91
N PHE A 298 11.18 23.05 11.89
CA PHE A 298 10.19 21.99 12.08
C PHE A 298 9.17 22.35 13.16
N ARG A 299 7.89 22.23 12.80
CA ARG A 299 6.78 22.52 13.74
C ARG A 299 6.54 21.36 14.70
N THR A 300 6.88 20.14 14.27
CA THR A 300 6.58 18.92 15.00
C THR A 300 7.72 18.54 15.97
N LYS A 301 7.34 18.29 17.22
CA LYS A 301 8.25 17.84 18.28
C LYS A 301 7.70 16.57 18.92
N ILE A 302 8.58 15.61 19.13
CA ILE A 302 8.25 14.36 19.82
C ILE A 302 8.46 14.61 21.30
N LEU A 303 7.41 14.42 22.09
CA LEU A 303 7.46 14.63 23.55
C LEU A 303 7.81 13.34 24.27
N GLU A 304 7.13 12.24 23.90
CA GLU A 304 7.26 10.95 24.55
C GLU A 304 6.93 9.83 23.57
N PHE A 305 7.60 8.69 23.71
CA PHE A 305 7.22 7.45 23.06
C PHE A 305 6.58 6.55 24.12
N ILE A 306 5.29 6.22 23.93
CA ILE A 306 4.57 5.31 24.83
C ILE A 306 4.62 3.91 24.19
N PRO A 307 5.50 3.00 24.66
CA PRO A 307 5.48 1.63 24.19
C PRO A 307 4.22 0.93 24.70
N SER A 308 3.29 0.57 23.81
CA SER A 308 2.21 -0.37 24.18
C SER A 308 2.79 -1.75 24.47
N ASP A 309 2.37 -2.38 25.57
CA ASP A 309 2.78 -3.71 25.96
C ASP A 309 2.65 -4.71 24.80
N ALA A 310 3.79 -5.26 24.40
CA ALA A 310 4.04 -5.96 23.13
C ALA A 310 3.35 -7.33 22.98
N LYS A 311 2.44 -7.73 23.88
CA LYS A 311 1.78 -9.05 23.81
C LYS A 311 0.34 -9.03 23.31
N SER A 312 -0.34 -7.87 23.31
CA SER A 312 -1.79 -7.82 23.08
C SER A 312 -2.26 -7.05 21.84
N ALA A 313 -1.39 -6.27 21.17
CA ALA A 313 -1.87 -5.22 20.25
C ALA A 313 -1.43 -5.31 18.78
N PHE A 314 -0.53 -6.21 18.38
CA PHE A 314 -0.03 -6.27 16.99
C PHE A 314 -0.33 -7.60 16.30
N LEU A 315 -1.62 -7.89 16.11
CA LEU A 315 -2.06 -9.00 15.27
C LEU A 315 -1.72 -8.79 13.78
N ASP A 316 -1.65 -7.54 13.35
CA ASP A 316 -1.31 -7.13 11.99
C ASP A 316 0.14 -7.45 11.61
N LYS A 317 1.07 -7.32 12.57
CA LYS A 317 2.51 -7.55 12.36
C LYS A 317 2.99 -8.94 12.73
N ALA A 318 2.16 -9.74 13.41
CA ALA A 318 2.52 -11.08 13.85
C ALA A 318 2.97 -11.96 12.65
N GLU A 319 4.07 -12.68 12.82
CA GLU A 319 4.55 -13.65 11.82
C GLU A 319 3.84 -15.00 11.98
N ILE A 320 3.56 -15.39 13.22
CA ILE A 320 2.84 -16.61 13.58
C ILE A 320 1.67 -16.20 14.46
N ILE A 321 0.48 -16.69 14.13
CA ILE A 321 -0.74 -16.45 14.91
C ILE A 321 -1.31 -17.78 15.36
N VAL A 322 -1.56 -17.89 16.66
CA VAL A 322 -2.33 -18.99 17.25
C VAL A 322 -3.71 -18.46 17.58
N ALA A 323 -4.71 -18.90 16.82
CA ALA A 323 -6.08 -18.44 16.94
C ALA A 323 -6.95 -19.47 17.66
N VAL A 324 -7.68 -19.03 18.69
CA VAL A 324 -8.60 -19.88 19.45
C VAL A 324 -10.06 -19.59 19.11
N GLY A 325 -10.83 -20.65 18.93
CA GLY A 325 -12.27 -20.58 18.71
C GLY A 325 -13.09 -21.01 19.92
N LEU A 326 -14.40 -21.08 19.71
CA LEU A 326 -15.36 -21.56 20.71
C LEU A 326 -15.11 -23.03 21.10
N GLY A 327 -14.43 -23.81 20.24
CA GLY A 327 -14.14 -25.23 20.49
C GLY A 327 -13.31 -25.49 21.74
N ILE A 328 -12.60 -24.49 22.28
CA ILE A 328 -11.80 -24.64 23.51
C ILE A 328 -12.66 -24.79 24.78
N GLY A 329 -13.94 -24.38 24.71
CA GLY A 329 -14.98 -24.58 25.73
C GLY A 329 -14.86 -23.73 27.01
N ALA A 330 -13.65 -23.47 27.52
CA ALA A 330 -13.45 -22.76 28.78
C ALA A 330 -12.19 -21.88 28.78
N LYS A 331 -12.25 -20.76 29.54
CA LYS A 331 -11.14 -19.81 29.68
C LYS A 331 -9.84 -20.44 30.20
N ARG A 332 -9.92 -21.48 31.03
CA ARG A 332 -8.75 -22.21 31.56
C ARG A 332 -7.93 -22.90 30.47
N ASN A 333 -8.58 -23.28 29.38
CA ASN A 333 -7.96 -24.03 28.30
C ASN A 333 -7.20 -23.13 27.33
N ILE A 334 -7.40 -21.81 27.41
CA ILE A 334 -6.60 -20.82 26.66
C ILE A 334 -5.13 -20.90 27.06
N ALA A 335 -4.84 -21.28 28.32
CA ALA A 335 -3.47 -21.49 28.78
C ALA A 335 -2.70 -22.49 27.90
N LEU A 336 -3.37 -23.48 27.29
CA LEU A 336 -2.74 -24.41 26.34
C LEU A 336 -2.34 -23.73 25.04
N ALA A 337 -3.17 -22.79 24.56
CA ALA A 337 -2.88 -22.01 23.37
C ALA A 337 -1.84 -20.92 23.65
N GLU A 338 -1.84 -20.32 24.85
CA GLU A 338 -0.81 -19.40 25.32
C GLU A 338 0.55 -20.10 25.43
N GLU A 339 0.61 -21.32 25.98
CA GLU A 339 1.85 -22.08 26.07
C GLU A 339 2.41 -22.41 24.68
N LEU A 340 1.54 -22.82 23.74
CA LEU A 340 1.95 -23.03 22.35
C LEU A 340 2.43 -21.72 21.70
N ALA A 341 1.74 -20.61 21.97
CA ALA A 341 2.09 -19.30 21.43
C ALA A 341 3.45 -18.82 21.96
N ASP A 342 3.71 -18.96 23.26
CA ASP A 342 4.99 -18.59 23.88
C ASP A 342 6.15 -19.44 23.32
N VAL A 343 5.93 -20.74 23.07
CA VAL A 343 6.96 -21.62 22.48
C VAL A 343 7.31 -21.20 21.04
N LEU A 344 6.31 -20.78 20.27
CA LEU A 344 6.49 -20.38 18.87
C LEU A 344 6.85 -18.90 18.69
N GLY A 345 6.82 -18.09 19.76
CA GLY A 345 6.89 -16.64 19.65
C GLY A 345 5.69 -16.05 18.87
N ALA A 346 4.55 -16.72 18.92
CA ALA A 346 3.33 -16.37 18.20
C ALA A 346 2.44 -15.42 19.01
N THR A 347 1.62 -14.65 18.31
CA THR A 347 0.59 -13.80 18.94
C THR A 347 -0.71 -14.58 19.08
N LEU A 348 -1.33 -14.50 20.26
CA LEU A 348 -2.63 -15.11 20.51
C LEU A 348 -3.75 -14.28 19.87
N ALA A 349 -4.60 -14.95 19.09
CA ALA A 349 -5.78 -14.38 18.46
C ALA A 349 -7.04 -15.19 18.81
N GLY A 350 -8.21 -14.63 18.53
CA GLY A 350 -9.48 -15.32 18.73
C GLY A 350 -10.49 -15.08 17.62
N SER A 351 -11.42 -16.02 17.47
CA SER A 351 -12.64 -15.74 16.72
C SER A 351 -13.60 -14.88 17.56
N ARG A 352 -14.59 -14.28 16.90
CA ARG A 352 -15.67 -13.55 17.57
C ARG A 352 -16.33 -14.35 18.72
N GLY A 353 -16.50 -15.67 18.54
CA GLY A 353 -17.08 -16.53 19.56
C GLY A 353 -16.24 -16.60 20.85
N ALA A 354 -14.91 -16.50 20.75
CA ALA A 354 -14.04 -16.44 21.93
C ALA A 354 -14.13 -15.06 22.63
N VAL A 355 -14.24 -13.98 21.86
CA VAL A 355 -14.38 -12.62 22.41
C VAL A 355 -15.73 -12.44 23.11
N GLU A 356 -16.82 -12.88 22.48
CA GLU A 356 -18.16 -12.82 23.08
C GLU A 356 -18.29 -13.69 24.33
N ALA A 357 -17.51 -14.77 24.44
CA ALA A 357 -17.41 -15.59 25.65
C ALA A 357 -16.56 -14.94 26.77
N GLY A 358 -15.99 -13.75 26.57
CA GLY A 358 -15.17 -13.03 27.55
C GLY A 358 -13.77 -13.65 27.77
N TRP A 359 -13.30 -14.42 26.80
CA TRP A 359 -12.01 -15.12 26.86
C TRP A 359 -10.86 -14.24 26.38
N LEU A 360 -11.11 -13.42 25.36
CA LEU A 360 -10.14 -12.52 24.74
C LEU A 360 -10.73 -11.12 24.58
N ASN A 361 -9.85 -10.14 24.42
CA ASN A 361 -10.25 -8.76 24.15
C ASN A 361 -10.67 -8.57 22.69
N HIS A 362 -11.46 -7.52 22.42
CA HIS A 362 -11.87 -7.20 21.05
C HIS A 362 -10.68 -6.93 20.12
N ASP A 363 -9.59 -6.38 20.64
CA ASP A 363 -8.36 -6.13 19.87
C ASP A 363 -7.69 -7.41 19.37
N GLN A 364 -8.02 -8.56 19.97
CA GLN A 364 -7.50 -9.87 19.58
C GLN A 364 -8.42 -10.63 18.62
N GLN A 365 -9.52 -10.00 18.17
CA GLN A 365 -10.49 -10.61 17.28
C GLN A 365 -9.98 -10.64 15.83
N VAL A 366 -9.99 -11.81 15.22
CA VAL A 366 -9.74 -11.98 13.77
C VAL A 366 -11.05 -12.21 13.02
N GLY A 367 -11.20 -11.54 11.89
CA GLY A 367 -12.37 -11.67 11.00
C GLY A 367 -12.81 -10.35 10.38
N GLN A 368 -13.92 -10.38 9.64
CA GLN A 368 -14.54 -9.25 8.95
C GLN A 368 -14.84 -8.08 9.88
N SER A 369 -15.29 -8.35 11.11
CA SER A 369 -15.57 -7.35 12.14
C SER A 369 -14.38 -7.09 13.07
N GLY A 370 -13.26 -7.79 12.87
CA GLY A 370 -12.05 -7.69 13.68
C GLY A 370 -10.86 -7.22 12.84
N VAL A 371 -9.67 -7.66 13.24
CA VAL A 371 -8.43 -7.41 12.53
C VAL A 371 -8.29 -8.43 11.39
N THR A 372 -7.98 -7.93 10.19
CA THR A 372 -7.56 -8.77 9.08
C THR A 372 -6.05 -9.00 9.18
N VAL A 373 -5.63 -10.26 9.17
CA VAL A 373 -4.25 -10.68 9.42
C VAL A 373 -3.68 -11.46 8.24
N ARG A 374 -2.37 -11.33 8.05
CA ARG A 374 -1.61 -12.08 7.04
C ARG A 374 -0.28 -12.61 7.60
N PRO A 375 -0.32 -13.58 8.53
CA PRO A 375 0.87 -14.24 9.04
C PRO A 375 1.46 -15.23 8.03
N LYS A 376 2.71 -15.63 8.26
CA LYS A 376 3.35 -16.76 7.57
C LYS A 376 2.69 -18.06 7.98
N VAL A 377 2.36 -18.21 9.26
CA VAL A 377 1.70 -19.41 9.81
C VAL A 377 0.50 -19.00 10.66
N TYR A 378 -0.66 -19.53 10.31
CA TYR A 378 -1.91 -19.37 11.06
C TYR A 378 -2.36 -20.72 11.62
N ILE A 379 -2.43 -20.85 12.94
CA ILE A 379 -2.87 -22.07 13.62
C ILE A 379 -4.27 -21.83 14.19
N ALA A 380 -5.27 -22.43 13.56
CA ALA A 380 -6.67 -22.38 13.98
C ALA A 380 -7.01 -23.54 14.92
N ILE A 381 -7.25 -23.24 16.20
CA ILE A 381 -7.58 -24.23 17.23
C ILE A 381 -9.07 -24.14 17.57
N GLY A 382 -9.85 -25.16 17.21
CA GLY A 382 -11.27 -25.24 17.56
C GLY A 382 -12.13 -24.14 16.92
N ILE A 383 -11.79 -23.73 15.71
CA ILE A 383 -12.53 -22.72 14.92
C ILE A 383 -13.34 -23.44 13.84
N SER A 384 -14.64 -23.15 13.73
CA SER A 384 -15.51 -23.74 12.71
C SER A 384 -15.23 -23.21 11.29
N GLY A 385 -14.69 -21.99 11.19
CA GLY A 385 -14.35 -21.33 9.92
C GLY A 385 -15.55 -20.70 9.24
N ALA A 386 -16.40 -19.99 10.00
CA ALA A 386 -17.45 -19.17 9.39
C ALA A 386 -16.84 -18.15 8.42
N ILE A 387 -17.57 -17.78 7.36
CA ILE A 387 -17.09 -16.86 6.31
C ILE A 387 -16.57 -15.56 6.92
N GLN A 388 -17.23 -15.06 7.97
CA GLN A 388 -16.82 -13.85 8.67
C GLN A 388 -15.42 -13.98 9.30
N HIS A 389 -15.00 -15.16 9.73
CA HIS A 389 -13.66 -15.40 10.23
C HIS A 389 -12.65 -15.57 9.09
N LEU A 390 -13.01 -16.35 8.07
CA LEU A 390 -12.14 -16.69 6.94
C LEU A 390 -11.65 -15.45 6.19
N VAL A 391 -12.52 -14.48 5.91
CA VAL A 391 -12.15 -13.23 5.24
C VAL A 391 -11.00 -12.50 5.95
N GLY A 392 -10.88 -12.67 7.26
CA GLY A 392 -9.82 -12.05 8.06
C GLY A 392 -8.48 -12.79 8.03
N MET A 393 -8.39 -14.01 7.48
CA MET A 393 -7.19 -14.85 7.58
C MET A 393 -6.88 -15.70 6.33
N GLU A 394 -7.74 -15.73 5.33
CA GLU A 394 -7.59 -16.53 4.10
C GLU A 394 -6.32 -16.16 3.31
N THR A 395 -5.84 -14.92 3.44
CA THR A 395 -4.61 -14.47 2.78
C THR A 395 -3.31 -14.94 3.43
N SER A 396 -3.38 -15.69 4.54
CA SER A 396 -2.21 -16.24 5.24
C SER A 396 -1.48 -17.24 4.36
N ASP A 397 -0.14 -17.27 4.43
CA ASP A 397 0.65 -18.10 3.53
C ASP A 397 0.54 -19.61 3.88
N PHE A 398 0.37 -19.93 5.17
CA PHE A 398 0.24 -21.31 5.64
C PHE A 398 -0.78 -21.42 6.78
N ILE A 399 -1.82 -22.24 6.58
CA ILE A 399 -2.93 -22.41 7.51
C ILE A 399 -2.95 -23.85 8.04
N ILE A 400 -2.89 -23.99 9.36
CA ILE A 400 -3.02 -25.26 10.09
C ILE A 400 -4.33 -25.20 10.87
N ALA A 401 -5.23 -26.15 10.68
CA ALA A 401 -6.51 -26.20 11.39
C ALA A 401 -6.63 -27.48 12.21
N ILE A 402 -7.01 -27.33 13.48
CA ILE A 402 -7.26 -28.42 14.42
C ILE A 402 -8.73 -28.33 14.83
N ASN A 403 -9.52 -29.33 14.45
CA ASN A 403 -10.93 -29.39 14.81
C ASN A 403 -11.37 -30.84 15.05
N ASN A 404 -12.36 -31.04 15.93
CA ASN A 404 -12.97 -32.34 16.15
C ASN A 404 -13.92 -32.72 15.01
N ASP A 405 -14.53 -31.72 14.36
CA ASP A 405 -15.50 -31.92 13.30
C ASP A 405 -14.81 -32.01 11.93
N PRO A 406 -14.89 -33.15 11.22
CA PRO A 406 -14.31 -33.30 9.89
C PRO A 406 -15.01 -32.45 8.81
N GLU A 407 -16.25 -32.00 9.04
CA GLU A 407 -17.00 -31.17 8.09
C GLU A 407 -16.80 -29.66 8.29
N ALA A 408 -15.92 -29.26 9.21
CA ALA A 408 -15.68 -27.85 9.50
C ALA A 408 -15.14 -27.09 8.28
N SER A 409 -15.74 -25.93 7.98
CA SER A 409 -15.36 -25.11 6.82
C SER A 409 -13.90 -24.64 6.85
N ILE A 410 -13.32 -24.50 8.04
CA ILE A 410 -11.90 -24.14 8.19
C ILE A 410 -10.96 -25.18 7.55
N LEU A 411 -11.34 -26.47 7.56
CA LEU A 411 -10.51 -27.55 7.01
C LEU A 411 -10.43 -27.49 5.49
N ARG A 412 -11.40 -26.84 4.83
CA ARG A 412 -11.39 -26.65 3.37
C ARG A 412 -10.38 -25.59 2.91
N VAL A 413 -10.10 -24.60 3.76
CA VAL A 413 -9.15 -23.50 3.49
C VAL A 413 -7.76 -23.82 4.06
N ALA A 414 -7.66 -24.74 5.02
CA ALA A 414 -6.40 -25.11 5.64
C ALA A 414 -5.47 -25.89 4.70
N ASN A 415 -4.18 -25.58 4.75
CA ASN A 415 -3.14 -26.40 4.09
C ASN A 415 -2.97 -27.73 4.82
N TYR A 416 -3.06 -27.72 6.15
CA TYR A 416 -3.03 -28.92 6.98
C TYR A 416 -4.22 -28.93 7.94
N GLY A 417 -5.11 -29.89 7.73
CA GLY A 417 -6.24 -30.17 8.61
C GLY A 417 -5.97 -31.37 9.50
N ILE A 418 -6.06 -31.20 10.81
CA ILE A 418 -5.97 -32.28 11.80
C ILE A 418 -7.34 -32.46 12.42
N VAL A 419 -7.93 -33.64 12.19
CA VAL A 419 -9.20 -34.02 12.80
C VAL A 419 -8.93 -34.79 14.09
N GLY A 420 -9.32 -34.21 15.23
CA GLY A 420 -9.19 -34.86 16.52
C GLY A 420 -9.19 -33.89 17.70
N ASP A 421 -9.03 -34.46 18.90
CA ASP A 421 -9.19 -33.72 20.15
C ASP A 421 -8.08 -32.70 20.38
N LEU A 422 -8.47 -31.43 20.41
CA LEU A 422 -7.59 -30.30 20.69
C LEU A 422 -6.83 -30.45 22.02
N PHE A 423 -7.43 -31.11 23.02
CA PHE A 423 -6.79 -31.30 24.32
C PHE A 423 -5.62 -32.29 24.31
N GLN A 424 -5.56 -33.17 23.31
CA GLN A 424 -4.46 -34.11 23.14
C GLN A 424 -3.43 -33.57 22.14
N ILE A 425 -3.92 -32.95 21.07
CA ILE A 425 -3.12 -32.53 19.92
C ILE A 425 -2.29 -31.30 20.26
N VAL A 426 -2.88 -30.28 20.90
CA VAL A 426 -2.17 -29.04 21.24
C VAL A 426 -1.00 -29.31 22.21
N PRO A 427 -1.15 -30.09 23.29
CA PRO A 427 -0.01 -30.42 24.15
C PRO A 427 1.04 -31.32 23.46
N ALA A 428 0.62 -32.28 22.64
CA ALA A 428 1.54 -33.14 21.89
C ALA A 428 2.38 -32.33 20.90
N MET A 429 1.75 -31.40 20.18
CA MET A 429 2.44 -30.45 19.30
C MET A 429 3.40 -29.56 20.10
N THR A 430 2.94 -29.00 21.22
CA THR A 430 3.77 -28.13 22.08
C THR A 430 5.01 -28.87 22.59
N ALA A 431 4.87 -30.14 23.02
CA ALA A 431 5.99 -30.96 23.47
C ALA A 431 7.00 -31.25 22.35
N GLU A 432 6.51 -31.54 21.13
CA GLU A 432 7.38 -31.79 19.99
C GLU A 432 8.07 -30.51 19.49
N PHE A 433 7.37 -29.37 19.49
CA PHE A 433 7.96 -28.07 19.19
C PHE A 433 9.02 -27.67 20.21
N LYS A 434 8.77 -27.88 21.51
CA LYS A 434 9.78 -27.65 22.56
C LYS A 434 11.05 -28.45 22.30
N LYS A 435 10.94 -29.73 21.94
CA LYS A 435 12.10 -30.57 21.59
C LYS A 435 12.84 -30.05 20.37
N ARG A 436 12.12 -29.75 19.27
CA ARG A 436 12.74 -29.33 18.01
C ARG A 436 13.35 -27.94 18.08
N LEU A 437 12.71 -27.01 18.79
CA LEU A 437 13.22 -25.64 18.96
C LEU A 437 14.40 -25.58 19.92
N GLN A 438 14.46 -26.45 20.95
CA GLN A 438 15.67 -26.59 21.77
C GLN A 438 16.87 -27.15 20.99
N HIS A 439 16.64 -28.00 19.98
CA HIS A 439 17.69 -28.49 19.09
C HIS A 439 18.00 -27.57 17.91
N GLY A 440 17.13 -26.61 17.58
CA GLY A 440 17.26 -25.71 16.43
C GLY A 440 18.05 -24.42 16.66
N VAL A 441 18.50 -24.14 17.89
CA VAL A 441 19.42 -23.01 18.19
C VAL A 441 20.90 -23.41 18.00
N ALA A 442 21.16 -24.66 17.60
CA ALA A 442 22.47 -25.13 17.20
C ALA A 442 22.42 -25.69 15.77
N ASN A 443 22.28 -24.80 14.78
CA ASN A 443 22.91 -24.91 13.46
C ASN A 443 22.73 -23.62 12.67
#